data_AF-R6AN45-F1
#
_entry.id   AF-R6AN45-F1
#
_cell.length_a   1.000
_cell.length_b   1.000
_cell.length_c   1.000
_cell.angle_alpha   90.00
_cell.angle_beta   90.00
_cell.angle_gamma   90.00
#
_symmetry.space_group_name_H-M   'P 1'
#
loop_
_entity.id
_entity.type
_entity.pdbx_description
1 polymer ?
#
loop_
_entity_poly.entity_id
_entity_poly.type
_entity_poly.pdbx_seq_one_letter_code
_entity_poly.pdbx_strand_id
1 'polypeptide(L)'
;MKYAIVSVSKEGAQLGVRVKAGISGEGTLYERKDGASGKEAVYFTRTLALTADIFSCYDGILFIMASGIAVRAIAAHVVSKASDPAVLVMDECGKHCVSLLSGHLGGANAWAREVSAAVGADPVITTATDVHDSRAPDDNAPEMSMTAARRMISPAS
;
A
#
# COMPACT_ATOMS: atom_id res chain seq x y z
N MET A 1 8.81 0.18 -4.05
CA MET A 1 7.61 0.99 -3.81
C MET A 1 8.01 2.25 -3.05
N LYS A 2 7.59 3.40 -3.56
CA LYS A 2 7.61 4.67 -2.83
C LYS A 2 6.28 4.80 -2.12
N TYR A 3 6.29 4.96 -0.79
CA TYR A 3 5.06 4.95 0.01
C TYR A 3 4.98 6.05 1.06
N ALA A 4 3.76 6.39 1.46
CA ALA A 4 3.47 7.30 2.56
C ALA A 4 2.78 6.56 3.71
N ILE A 5 3.14 6.89 4.94
CA ILE A 5 2.43 6.46 6.15
C ILE A 5 1.86 7.70 6.82
N VAL A 6 0.54 7.78 6.91
CA VAL A 6 -0.18 8.94 7.46
C VAL A 6 -0.81 8.56 8.79
N SER A 7 -0.46 9.28 9.86
CA SER A 7 -0.94 9.01 11.21
C SER A 7 -1.54 10.25 11.87
N VAL A 8 -2.57 10.05 12.69
CA VAL A 8 -3.32 11.14 13.33
C VAL A 8 -3.26 11.15 14.85
N SER A 9 -2.60 10.16 15.46
CA SER A 9 -2.38 10.04 16.90
C SER A 9 -0.92 9.70 17.16
N LYS A 10 -0.46 9.91 18.40
CA LYS A 10 0.89 9.59 18.82
C LYS A 10 1.17 8.09 18.70
N GLU A 11 0.23 7.27 19.14
CA GLU A 11 0.28 5.81 19.08
C GLU A 11 0.35 5.34 17.62
N GLY A 12 -0.46 5.95 16.75
CA GLY A 12 -0.44 5.68 15.32
C GLY A 12 0.88 6.10 14.65
N ALA A 13 1.45 7.24 15.04
CA ALA A 13 2.73 7.71 14.53
C ALA A 13 3.87 6.78 14.93
N GLN A 14 3.90 6.34 16.20
CA GLN A 14 4.86 5.35 16.69
C GLN A 14 4.71 4.00 15.98
N LEU A 15 3.48 3.57 15.69
CA LEU A 15 3.22 2.39 14.87
C LEU A 15 3.75 2.59 13.44
N GLY A 16 3.53 3.76 12.84
CA GLY A 16 4.05 4.09 11.50
C GLY A 16 5.57 4.03 11.42
N VAL A 17 6.28 4.48 12.46
CA VAL A 17 7.74 4.33 12.57
C VAL A 17 8.15 2.85 12.56
N ARG A 18 7.43 1.99 13.29
CA ARG A 18 7.72 0.54 13.30
C ARG A 18 7.45 -0.11 11.96
N VAL A 19 6.33 0.23 11.31
CA VAL A 19 6.00 -0.26 9.96
C VAL A 19 7.13 0.12 9.00
N LYS A 20 7.51 1.40 8.93
CA LYS A 20 8.58 1.89 8.04
C LYS A 20 9.92 1.15 8.26
N ALA A 21 10.24 0.81 9.51
CA ALA A 21 11.47 0.07 9.83
C ALA A 21 11.42 -1.42 9.44
N GLY A 22 10.23 -2.00 9.28
CA GLY A 22 10.03 -3.42 9.03
C GLY A 22 9.67 -3.78 7.59
N ILE A 23 9.53 -2.81 6.68
CA ILE A 23 9.17 -3.04 5.28
C ILE A 23 10.19 -2.42 4.33
N SER A 24 10.26 -2.93 3.10
CA SER A 24 11.20 -2.43 2.09
C SER A 24 10.64 -1.21 1.34
N GLY A 25 11.53 -0.40 0.74
CA GLY A 25 11.15 0.72 -0.13
C GLY A 25 11.42 2.11 0.45
N GLU A 26 10.94 3.14 -0.23
CA GLU A 26 11.18 4.54 0.12
C GLU A 26 9.95 5.13 0.83
N GLY A 27 9.99 5.14 2.17
CA GLY A 27 8.88 5.54 3.01
C GLY A 27 8.95 6.95 3.58
N THR A 28 7.89 7.73 3.41
CA THR A 28 7.71 9.05 4.08
C THR A 28 6.70 8.94 5.21
N LEU A 29 7.07 9.45 6.40
CA LEU A 29 6.17 9.56 7.54
C LEU A 29 5.45 10.91 7.50
N TYR A 30 4.13 10.88 7.56
CA TYR A 30 3.28 12.05 7.75
C TYR A 30 2.56 11.94 9.09
N GLU A 31 2.76 12.93 9.95
CA GLU A 31 2.24 12.92 11.32
C GLU A 31 1.39 14.16 11.58
N ARG A 32 0.22 13.98 12.19
CA ARG A 32 -0.57 15.14 12.63
C ARG A 32 0.22 15.87 13.72
N LYS A 33 0.26 17.20 13.65
CA LYS A 33 1.15 18.03 14.49
C LYS A 33 1.00 17.80 16.01
N ASP A 34 -0.18 17.40 16.46
CA ASP A 34 -0.53 17.08 17.86
C ASP A 34 -0.37 15.59 18.23
N GLY A 35 0.06 14.75 17.28
CA GLY A 35 0.22 13.29 17.45
C GLY A 35 1.61 12.81 17.02
N ALA A 36 2.66 13.59 17.26
CA ALA A 36 4.00 13.28 16.78
C ALA A 36 4.63 12.05 17.48
N SER A 37 5.38 11.25 16.73
CA SER A 37 6.18 10.12 17.25
C SER A 37 7.47 10.57 17.93
N GLY A 38 7.96 11.77 17.58
CA GLY A 38 9.29 12.28 17.95
C GLY A 38 10.40 11.84 16.99
N LYS A 39 10.07 11.26 15.84
CA LYS A 39 11.02 10.94 14.74
C LYS A 39 10.92 11.98 13.62
N GLU A 40 11.82 11.88 12.65
CA GLU A 40 11.76 12.69 11.43
C GLU A 40 10.50 12.35 10.63
N ALA A 41 9.64 13.35 10.45
CA ALA A 41 8.37 13.23 9.75
C ALA A 41 7.95 14.58 9.16
N VAL A 42 7.08 14.53 8.15
CA VAL A 42 6.40 15.70 7.60
C VAL A 42 5.12 15.94 8.40
N TYR A 43 4.99 17.13 8.98
CA TYR A 43 3.83 17.44 9.82
C TYR A 43 2.68 18.04 9.04
N PHE A 44 1.45 17.60 9.35
CA PHE A 44 0.23 18.13 8.76
C PHE A 44 -0.82 18.46 9.84
N THR A 45 -1.87 19.18 9.44
CA THR A 45 -2.99 19.56 10.33
C THR A 45 -4.34 19.01 9.87
N ARG A 46 -4.55 18.85 8.56
CA ARG A 46 -5.82 18.41 7.96
C ARG A 46 -5.59 17.23 7.03
N THR A 47 -6.16 16.07 7.37
CA THR A 47 -5.99 14.83 6.59
C THR A 47 -6.45 15.00 5.14
N LEU A 48 -7.63 15.60 4.90
CA LEU A 48 -8.15 15.78 3.54
C LEU A 48 -7.23 16.65 2.66
N ALA A 49 -6.69 17.73 3.22
CA ALA A 49 -5.78 18.61 2.49
C ALA A 49 -4.47 17.89 2.16
N LEU A 50 -3.88 17.20 3.16
CA LEU A 50 -2.69 16.39 2.92
C LEU A 50 -2.94 15.33 1.84
N THR A 51 -4.06 14.59 1.93
CA THR A 51 -4.38 13.55 0.96
C THR A 51 -4.50 14.12 -0.45
N ALA A 52 -5.12 15.29 -0.63
CA ALA A 52 -5.19 15.95 -1.93
C ALA A 52 -3.79 16.24 -2.53
N ASP A 53 -2.82 16.60 -1.70
CA ASP A 53 -1.46 16.89 -2.14
C ASP A 53 -0.64 15.63 -2.48
N ILE A 54 -0.88 14.51 -1.78
CA ILE A 54 -0.01 13.34 -1.86
C ILE A 54 -0.59 12.14 -2.60
N PHE A 55 -1.90 12.11 -2.89
CA PHE A 55 -2.59 10.90 -3.38
C PHE A 55 -1.91 10.29 -4.61
N SER A 56 -1.51 11.11 -5.59
CA SER A 56 -0.85 10.65 -6.82
C SER A 56 0.69 10.67 -6.76
N CYS A 57 1.29 10.94 -5.61
CA CYS A 57 2.75 11.10 -5.46
C CYS A 57 3.47 9.82 -5.00
N TYR A 58 2.71 8.79 -4.67
CA TYR A 58 3.18 7.55 -4.05
C TYR A 58 2.54 6.34 -4.75
N ASP A 59 3.23 5.20 -4.75
CA ASP A 59 2.64 3.95 -5.22
C ASP A 59 1.73 3.33 -4.15
N GLY A 60 1.95 3.66 -2.87
CA GLY A 60 1.18 3.15 -1.73
C GLY A 60 1.00 4.17 -0.61
N ILE A 61 -0.18 4.19 0.01
CA ILE A 61 -0.50 5.03 1.17
C ILE A 61 -1.13 4.18 2.27
N LEU A 62 -0.49 4.16 3.44
CA LEU A 62 -1.01 3.54 4.65
C LEU A 62 -1.56 4.62 5.58
N PHE A 63 -2.86 4.59 5.84
CA PHE A 63 -3.51 5.45 6.82
C PHE A 63 -3.63 4.73 8.17
N ILE A 64 -2.95 5.23 9.20
CA ILE A 64 -3.09 4.77 10.58
C ILE A 64 -4.07 5.68 11.30
N MET A 65 -5.37 5.37 11.15
CA MET A 65 -6.51 6.11 11.67
C MET A 65 -7.82 5.35 11.45
N ALA A 66 -8.93 5.90 11.94
CA ALA A 66 -10.26 5.38 11.64
C ALA A 66 -10.51 5.34 10.11
N SER A 67 -10.98 4.19 9.61
CA SER A 67 -11.24 3.96 8.18
C SER A 67 -12.18 4.98 7.55
N GLY A 68 -13.20 5.43 8.29
CA GLY A 68 -14.12 6.47 7.81
C GLY A 68 -13.42 7.81 7.48
N ILE A 69 -12.31 8.14 8.15
CA ILE A 69 -11.52 9.33 7.82
C ILE A 69 -10.76 9.09 6.51
N ALA A 70 -10.07 7.95 6.38
CA ALA A 70 -9.32 7.60 5.19
C ALA A 70 -10.21 7.56 3.94
N VAL A 71 -11.36 6.88 4.01
CA VAL A 71 -12.33 6.79 2.91
C VAL A 71 -12.79 8.18 2.46
N ARG A 72 -13.18 9.06 3.39
CA ARG A 72 -13.58 10.43 3.04
C ARG A 72 -12.44 11.24 2.43
N ALA A 73 -11.21 11.02 2.89
CA ALA A 73 -10.04 11.72 2.39
C ALA A 73 -9.68 11.32 0.95
N ILE A 74 -9.79 10.03 0.61
CA ILE A 74 -9.45 9.54 -0.74
C ILE A 74 -10.59 9.73 -1.74
N ALA A 75 -11.86 9.82 -1.30
CA ALA A 75 -13.03 9.74 -2.17
C ALA A 75 -13.03 10.69 -3.37
N ALA A 76 -12.48 11.90 -3.23
CA ALA A 76 -12.43 12.89 -4.32
C ALA A 76 -11.31 12.64 -5.34
N HIS A 77 -10.43 11.66 -5.09
CA HIS A 77 -9.21 11.41 -5.86
C HIS A 77 -9.18 10.02 -6.52
N VAL A 78 -10.11 9.13 -6.17
CA VAL A 78 -10.22 7.79 -6.75
C VAL A 78 -10.63 7.89 -8.22
N VAL A 79 -9.88 7.25 -9.12
CA VAL A 79 -10.12 7.24 -10.56
C VAL A 79 -10.22 5.81 -11.09
N SER A 80 -9.20 4.98 -10.85
CA SER A 80 -9.17 3.60 -11.36
C SER A 80 -8.16 2.74 -10.60
N LYS A 81 -8.53 1.46 -10.38
CA LYS A 81 -7.67 0.43 -9.77
C LYS A 81 -6.31 0.19 -10.48
N ALA A 82 -6.17 0.67 -11.72
CA ALA A 82 -4.94 0.53 -12.49
C ALA A 82 -3.97 1.71 -12.31
N SER A 83 -4.46 2.87 -11.87
CA SER A 83 -3.68 4.10 -11.73
C SER A 83 -3.60 4.61 -10.30
N ASP A 84 -4.61 4.33 -9.49
CA ASP A 84 -4.69 4.79 -8.11
C ASP A 84 -3.70 4.02 -7.24
N PRO A 85 -3.08 4.68 -6.23
CA PRO A 85 -2.14 4.02 -5.34
C PRO A 85 -2.80 2.86 -4.58
N ALA A 86 -1.98 1.91 -4.14
CA ALA A 86 -2.39 0.97 -3.10
C ALA A 86 -2.80 1.75 -1.83
N VAL A 87 -4.02 1.58 -1.35
CA VAL A 87 -4.43 2.22 -0.08
C VAL A 87 -4.69 1.18 0.98
N LEU A 88 -4.01 1.35 2.12
CA LEU A 88 -4.20 0.54 3.32
C LEU A 88 -4.76 1.39 4.46
N VAL A 89 -5.50 0.75 5.36
CA VAL A 89 -5.91 1.35 6.63
C VAL A 89 -5.53 0.43 7.78
N MET A 90 -5.01 1.01 8.85
CA MET A 90 -4.69 0.30 10.09
C MET A 90 -5.17 1.08 11.32
N ASP A 91 -5.62 0.39 12.35
CA ASP A 91 -5.91 1.00 13.64
C ASP A 91 -4.61 1.31 14.41
N GLU A 92 -4.64 2.26 15.35
CA GLU A 92 -3.43 2.68 16.07
C GLU A 92 -2.84 1.62 17.00
N CYS A 93 -3.59 0.57 17.35
CA CYS A 93 -3.05 -0.59 18.07
C CYS A 93 -2.40 -1.62 17.14
N GLY A 94 -2.50 -1.44 15.82
CA GLY A 94 -1.93 -2.36 14.82
C GLY A 94 -2.57 -3.74 14.85
N LYS A 95 -3.88 -3.83 15.12
CA LYS A 95 -4.58 -5.13 15.16
C LYS A 95 -4.92 -5.62 13.76
N HIS A 96 -5.40 -4.74 12.89
CA HIS A 96 -5.80 -5.12 11.53
C HIS A 96 -5.21 -4.19 10.48
N CYS A 97 -4.71 -4.76 9.39
CA CYS A 97 -4.30 -4.03 8.19
C CYS A 97 -5.28 -4.32 7.06
N VAL A 98 -6.14 -3.35 6.74
CA VAL A 98 -7.18 -3.51 5.72
C VAL A 98 -6.66 -3.04 4.36
N SER A 99 -6.73 -3.92 3.36
CA SER A 99 -6.54 -3.55 1.96
C SER A 99 -7.79 -2.81 1.45
N LEU A 100 -7.71 -1.50 1.26
CA LEU A 100 -8.86 -0.63 1.03
C LEU A 100 -9.09 -0.30 -0.45
N LEU A 101 -8.02 0.02 -1.21
CA LEU A 101 -8.10 0.42 -2.61
C LEU A 101 -6.97 -0.22 -3.41
N SER A 102 -7.21 -0.49 -4.69
CA SER A 102 -6.20 -1.00 -5.63
C SER A 102 -5.58 -2.34 -5.17
N GLY A 103 -6.46 -3.28 -4.81
CA GLY A 103 -6.17 -4.62 -4.25
C GLY A 103 -5.14 -5.45 -5.01
N HIS A 104 -5.58 -6.36 -5.88
CA HIS A 104 -4.70 -7.28 -6.60
C HIS A 104 -3.78 -6.53 -7.58
N LEU A 105 -4.37 -5.86 -8.58
CA LEU A 105 -3.63 -5.21 -9.66
C LEU A 105 -2.71 -4.08 -9.18
N GLY A 106 -3.19 -3.26 -8.24
CA GLY A 106 -2.39 -2.15 -7.69
C GLY A 106 -1.53 -2.52 -6.49
N GLY A 107 -1.50 -3.80 -6.10
CA GLY A 107 -0.57 -4.32 -5.10
C GLY A 107 -0.95 -4.10 -3.63
N ALA A 108 -2.13 -3.52 -3.31
CA ALA A 108 -2.54 -3.32 -1.92
C ALA A 108 -2.67 -4.64 -1.14
N ASN A 109 -3.04 -5.75 -1.79
CA ASN A 109 -3.16 -7.04 -1.10
C ASN A 109 -1.80 -7.60 -0.68
N ALA A 110 -0.81 -7.56 -1.57
CA ALA A 110 0.55 -7.97 -1.26
C ALA A 110 1.15 -7.06 -0.18
N TRP A 111 0.94 -5.74 -0.32
CA TRP A 111 1.46 -4.77 0.63
C TRP A 111 0.80 -4.86 2.02
N ALA A 112 -0.49 -5.16 2.11
CA ALA A 112 -1.18 -5.41 3.37
C ALA A 112 -0.55 -6.59 4.14
N ARG A 113 -0.15 -7.66 3.44
CA ARG A 113 0.53 -8.81 4.05
C ARG A 113 1.92 -8.43 4.56
N GLU A 114 2.70 -7.70 3.77
CA GLU A 114 4.03 -7.21 4.16
C GLU A 114 3.94 -6.29 5.40
N VAL A 115 3.07 -5.28 5.34
CA VAL A 115 2.85 -4.34 6.45
C VAL A 115 2.38 -5.07 7.71
N SER A 116 1.47 -6.03 7.57
CA SER A 116 0.97 -6.82 8.70
C SER A 116 2.07 -7.65 9.36
N ALA A 117 2.89 -8.33 8.54
CA ALA A 117 4.01 -9.13 9.03
C ALA A 117 5.04 -8.29 9.80
N ALA A 118 5.26 -7.04 9.39
CA ALA A 118 6.21 -6.14 10.04
C ALA A 118 5.82 -5.74 11.48
N VAL A 119 4.53 -5.76 11.81
CA VAL A 119 4.04 -5.28 13.12
C VAL A 119 3.17 -6.29 13.88
N GLY A 120 2.98 -7.50 13.33
CA GLY A 120 2.13 -8.54 13.92
C GLY A 120 0.64 -8.23 13.85
N ALA A 121 0.20 -7.49 12.83
CA ALA A 121 -1.22 -7.25 12.56
C ALA A 121 -1.85 -8.42 11.79
N ASP A 122 -3.17 -8.47 11.76
CA ASP A 122 -3.94 -9.37 10.89
C ASP A 122 -4.28 -8.68 9.55
N PRO A 123 -3.85 -9.21 8.39
CA PRO A 123 -4.21 -8.64 7.09
C PRO A 123 -5.66 -8.97 6.74
N VAL A 124 -6.48 -7.93 6.53
CA VAL A 124 -7.87 -8.04 6.09
C VAL A 124 -7.94 -7.78 4.59
N ILE A 125 -8.07 -8.86 3.82
CA ILE A 125 -8.17 -8.86 2.36
C ILE A 125 -9.51 -9.49 1.96
N THR A 126 -10.32 -8.75 1.21
CA THR A 126 -11.68 -9.16 0.83
C THR A 126 -11.86 -9.36 -0.67
N THR A 127 -10.82 -9.10 -1.47
CA THR A 127 -10.89 -9.11 -2.93
C THR A 127 -11.07 -10.54 -3.45
N ALA A 128 -12.11 -10.79 -4.22
CA ALA A 128 -12.49 -12.14 -4.68
C ALA A 128 -11.38 -12.88 -5.43
N THR A 129 -10.56 -12.16 -6.21
CA THR A 129 -9.40 -12.71 -6.94
C THR A 129 -8.43 -13.44 -6.02
N ASP A 130 -8.12 -12.84 -4.87
CA ASP A 130 -7.15 -13.40 -3.91
C ASP A 130 -7.77 -14.40 -2.93
N VAL A 131 -9.09 -14.41 -2.77
CA VAL A 131 -9.80 -15.38 -1.91
C VAL A 131 -9.92 -16.75 -2.60
N HIS A 132 -9.85 -16.79 -3.93
CA HIS A 132 -10.08 -17.99 -4.72
C HIS A 132 -8.85 -18.51 -5.49
N ASP A 133 -7.66 -17.92 -5.33
CA ASP A 133 -6.47 -18.18 -6.17
C ASP A 133 -6.79 -18.12 -7.69
N SER A 134 -7.88 -17.44 -8.04
CA SER A 134 -8.46 -17.44 -9.36
C SER A 134 -8.12 -16.13 -10.03
N ARG A 135 -7.41 -16.21 -11.16
CA ARG A 135 -7.07 -15.09 -12.06
C ARG A 135 -8.22 -14.08 -12.11
N ALA A 136 -7.90 -12.80 -11.93
CA ALA A 136 -8.89 -11.76 -12.13
C ALA A 136 -9.32 -11.81 -13.61
N PRO A 137 -10.57 -11.48 -13.97
CA PRO A 137 -10.98 -11.37 -15.37
C PRO A 137 -10.09 -10.46 -16.22
N ASP A 138 -9.29 -9.59 -15.58
CA ASP A 138 -8.37 -8.64 -16.23
C ASP A 138 -6.93 -9.17 -16.40
N ASP A 139 -6.59 -10.40 -15.96
CA ASP A 139 -5.25 -11.02 -16.10
C ASP A 139 -4.90 -11.48 -17.53
N ASN A 140 -5.54 -10.92 -18.56
CA ASN A 140 -5.25 -11.24 -19.96
C ASN A 140 -4.02 -10.46 -20.47
N ALA A 141 -2.88 -10.62 -19.81
CA ALA A 141 -1.58 -10.39 -20.44
C ALA A 141 -1.14 -11.71 -21.08
N PRO A 142 -0.89 -11.78 -22.41
CA PRO A 142 -0.42 -13.02 -23.01
C PRO A 142 0.96 -13.36 -22.45
N GLU A 143 1.08 -14.50 -21.78
CA GLU A 143 2.36 -15.13 -21.46
C GLU A 143 3.10 -15.38 -22.78
N MET A 144 4.04 -14.50 -23.13
CA MET A 144 5.04 -14.78 -24.14
C MET A 144 5.97 -15.86 -23.59
N SER A 145 5.64 -17.12 -23.86
CA SER A 145 6.47 -18.28 -23.57
C SER A 145 7.80 -18.17 -24.32
N MET A 146 8.85 -17.70 -23.62
CA MET A 146 10.23 -17.74 -24.08
C MET A 146 10.78 -19.17 -23.99
N THR A 147 10.33 -20.07 -24.88
CA THR A 147 10.86 -21.44 -25.01
C THR A 147 11.39 -21.78 -26.41
N ALA A 148 11.96 -20.82 -27.14
CA ALA A 148 12.63 -21.13 -28.41
C ALA A 148 13.76 -20.16 -28.79
N ALA A 149 14.84 -20.13 -28.02
CA ALA A 149 16.12 -19.57 -28.47
C ALA A 149 17.29 -20.42 -27.98
N ARG A 150 17.22 -21.74 -28.21
CA ARG A 150 18.37 -22.63 -27.98
C ARG A 150 18.36 -23.82 -28.94
N ARG A 151 18.42 -23.54 -30.24
CA ARG A 151 18.86 -24.49 -31.27
C ARG A 151 19.13 -23.73 -32.57
N MET A 152 20.36 -23.28 -32.75
CA MET A 152 21.04 -23.15 -34.05
C MET A 152 22.47 -22.64 -33.85
N ILE A 153 23.28 -23.37 -33.06
CA ILE A 153 24.72 -23.39 -33.30
C ILE A 153 25.16 -24.82 -33.03
N SER A 154 25.30 -25.61 -34.10
CA SER A 154 26.19 -26.77 -34.11
C SER A 154 26.94 -26.75 -35.45
N PRO A 155 28.25 -27.08 -35.43
CA PRO A 155 29.19 -26.72 -36.46
C PRO A 155 29.23 -27.76 -37.58
N ALA A 156 29.66 -27.37 -38.77
CA ALA A 156 30.16 -28.30 -39.76
C ALA A 156 31.25 -27.62 -40.61
N SER A 157 32.46 -28.19 -40.48
CA SER A 157 33.56 -28.30 -41.46
C SER A 157 33.97 -27.08 -42.27
#